data_AF-A0A0P7CIW5-F1
#
_entry.id   AF-A0A0P7CIW5-F1
#
_cell.length_a   1.000
_cell.length_b   1.000
_cell.length_c   1.000
_cell.angle_alpha   90.00
_cell.angle_beta   90.00
_cell.angle_gamma   90.00
#
_symmetry.space_group_name_H-M   'P 1'
#
loop_
_entity.id
_entity.type
_entity.pdbx_description
1 polymer ?
#
loop_
_entity_poly.entity_id
_entity_poly.type
_entity_poly.pdbx_seq_one_letter_code
_entity_poly.pdbx_strand_id
1 'polypeptide(L)'
;MPKSKLDQIVADCAELVNIALLALDWAEQEITQAISRHPRKRDQLFHSYPILVPTTILFPVEFVYRGHFREILERVAAGKDTRPGTAAEACCLLTEVSKATPFPSYGYGLYFRLWEKAFPDHGTTASDSQIGHYEALFGPKIDELENDIRKDLTVQDRRLGPITCDGVHNGVIVDCAYARTQ
;
A
#
# COMPACT_ATOMS: atom_id res chain seq x y z
N MET A 1 -6.05 -35.53 12.84
CA MET A 1 -7.35 -35.89 12.24
C MET A 1 -7.67 -34.81 11.22
N PRO A 2 -8.08 -35.13 9.99
CA PRO A 2 -8.43 -34.10 9.02
C PRO A 2 -9.67 -33.37 9.56
N LYS A 3 -9.53 -32.06 9.81
CA LYS A 3 -10.66 -31.17 10.09
C LYS A 3 -11.66 -31.29 8.94
N SER A 4 -12.96 -31.30 9.21
CA SER A 4 -13.95 -31.37 8.13
C SER A 4 -13.75 -30.18 7.18
N LYS A 5 -14.17 -30.30 5.92
CA LYS A 5 -14.07 -29.19 4.95
C LYS A 5 -14.76 -27.91 5.47
N LEU A 6 -15.81 -28.06 6.28
CA LEU A 6 -16.49 -26.95 6.95
C LEU A 6 -15.61 -26.30 8.02
N ASP A 7 -14.95 -27.08 8.86
CA ASP A 7 -14.03 -26.56 9.89
C ASP A 7 -12.87 -25.78 9.28
N GLN A 8 -12.37 -26.21 8.11
CA GLN A 8 -11.32 -25.49 7.39
C GLN A 8 -11.84 -24.14 6.86
N ILE A 9 -13.01 -24.12 6.22
CA ILE A 9 -13.61 -22.87 5.72
C ILE A 9 -13.86 -21.89 6.87
N VAL A 10 -14.37 -22.37 8.02
CA VAL A 10 -14.60 -21.52 9.19
C VAL A 10 -13.27 -20.94 9.71
N ALA A 11 -12.21 -21.74 9.76
CA ALA A 11 -10.89 -21.28 10.17
C ALA A 11 -10.32 -20.22 9.20
N ASP A 12 -10.39 -20.46 7.90
CA ASP A 12 -9.91 -19.53 6.87
C ASP A 12 -10.68 -18.20 6.94
N CYS A 13 -12.00 -18.24 7.11
CA CYS A 13 -12.83 -17.05 7.29
C CYS A 13 -12.45 -16.28 8.56
N ALA A 14 -12.22 -16.96 9.68
CA ALA A 14 -11.82 -16.33 10.93
C ALA A 14 -10.46 -15.63 10.81
N GLU A 15 -9.51 -16.26 10.10
CA GLU A 15 -8.20 -15.68 9.83
C GLU A 15 -8.30 -14.41 8.96
N LEU A 16 -9.10 -14.45 7.88
CA LEU A 16 -9.34 -13.29 7.03
C LEU A 16 -9.98 -12.12 7.79
N VAL A 17 -10.97 -12.39 8.65
CA VAL A 17 -11.59 -11.36 9.49
C VAL A 17 -10.57 -10.76 10.45
N ASN A 18 -9.74 -11.59 11.09
CA ASN A 18 -8.71 -11.12 12.01
C ASN A 18 -7.69 -10.21 11.30
N ILE A 19 -7.24 -10.60 10.11
CA ILE A 19 -6.34 -9.80 9.28
C ILE A 19 -7.01 -8.47 8.88
N ALA A 20 -8.29 -8.50 8.50
CA ALA A 20 -9.01 -7.30 8.13
C ALA A 20 -9.11 -6.32 9.32
N LEU A 21 -9.40 -6.82 10.54
CA LEU A 21 -9.44 -5.99 11.75
C LEU A 21 -8.08 -5.39 12.09
N LEU A 22 -7.00 -6.18 12.03
CA LEU A 22 -5.65 -5.68 12.24
C LEU A 22 -5.26 -4.62 11.20
N ALA A 23 -5.68 -4.78 9.95
CA ALA A 23 -5.45 -3.80 8.90
C ALA A 23 -6.12 -2.45 9.20
N LEU A 24 -7.28 -2.45 9.87
CA LEU A 24 -7.94 -1.22 10.32
C LEU A 24 -7.04 -0.46 11.30
N ASP A 25 -6.51 -1.15 12.31
CA ASP A 25 -5.62 -0.56 13.32
C ASP A 25 -4.33 -0.02 12.67
N TRP A 26 -3.74 -0.78 11.75
CA TRP A 26 -2.55 -0.34 11.03
C TRP A 26 -2.82 0.90 10.17
N ALA A 27 -3.96 0.96 9.49
CA ALA A 27 -4.36 2.11 8.68
C ALA A 27 -4.54 3.37 9.54
N GLU A 28 -5.21 3.27 10.70
CA GLU A 28 -5.37 4.40 11.63
C GLU A 28 -4.02 4.92 12.16
N GLN A 29 -3.10 3.99 12.46
CA GLN A 29 -1.75 4.35 12.89
C GLN A 29 -0.97 5.05 11.78
N GLU A 30 -1.03 4.56 10.53
CA GLU A 30 -0.36 5.22 9.40
C GLU A 30 -0.98 6.58 9.09
N ILE A 31 -2.31 6.75 9.22
CA ILE A 31 -2.98 8.06 9.13
C ILE A 31 -2.43 9.00 10.20
N THR A 32 -2.35 8.56 11.45
CA THR A 32 -1.82 9.37 12.55
C THR A 32 -0.38 9.81 12.27
N GLN A 33 0.45 8.90 11.79
CA GLN A 33 1.83 9.22 11.41
C GLN A 33 1.90 10.17 10.21
N ALA A 34 1.05 9.98 9.19
CA ALA A 34 0.99 10.87 8.03
C ALA A 34 0.54 12.29 8.42
N ILE A 35 -0.43 12.41 9.34
CA ILE A 35 -0.87 13.71 9.87
C ILE A 35 0.29 14.40 10.62
N SER A 36 1.07 13.65 11.39
CA SER A 36 2.27 14.19 12.06
C SER A 36 3.31 14.72 11.07
N ARG A 37 3.54 14.00 9.96
CA ARG A 37 4.43 14.44 8.86
C ARG A 37 3.86 15.62 8.07
N HIS A 38 2.53 15.69 7.89
CA HIS A 38 1.83 16.63 7.03
C HIS A 38 0.67 17.35 7.74
N PRO A 39 0.94 18.17 8.77
CA PRO A 39 -0.11 18.75 9.63
C PRO A 39 -1.10 19.66 8.87
N ARG A 40 -0.66 20.27 7.77
CA ARG A 40 -1.53 21.10 6.90
C ARG A 40 -2.53 20.28 6.08
N LYS A 41 -2.34 18.97 6.00
CA LYS A 41 -3.20 18.03 5.28
C LYS A 41 -4.03 17.17 6.23
N ARG A 42 -4.06 17.51 7.53
CA ARG A 42 -4.64 16.67 8.59
C ARG A 42 -6.06 16.18 8.27
N ASP A 43 -6.93 17.08 7.82
CA ASP A 43 -8.34 16.78 7.60
C ASP A 43 -8.49 15.86 6.38
N GLN A 44 -7.75 16.17 5.29
CA GLN A 44 -7.75 15.35 4.08
C GLN A 44 -7.20 13.93 4.35
N LEU A 45 -6.13 13.82 5.14
CA LEU A 45 -5.52 12.54 5.52
C LEU A 45 -6.44 11.73 6.44
N PHE A 46 -7.10 12.36 7.40
CA PHE A 46 -8.09 11.69 8.24
C PHE A 46 -9.21 11.05 7.41
N HIS A 47 -9.70 11.77 6.39
CA HIS A 47 -10.74 11.27 5.49
C HIS A 47 -10.23 10.34 4.37
N SER A 48 -8.94 9.98 4.36
CA SER A 48 -8.36 9.08 3.35
C SER A 48 -8.59 7.60 3.62
N TYR A 49 -9.14 7.24 4.77
CA TYR A 49 -9.39 5.84 5.14
C TYR A 49 -10.04 4.99 4.03
N PRO A 50 -11.11 5.44 3.33
CA PRO A 50 -11.79 4.61 2.32
C PRO A 50 -10.92 4.23 1.12
N ILE A 51 -9.83 4.96 0.86
CA ILE A 51 -8.94 4.70 -0.27
C ILE A 51 -7.71 3.88 0.12
N LEU A 52 -7.58 3.49 1.39
CA LEU A 52 -6.48 2.65 1.89
C LEU A 52 -6.76 1.15 1.74
N VAL A 53 -7.92 0.75 1.21
CA VAL A 53 -8.33 -0.66 1.13
C VAL A 53 -7.28 -1.48 0.37
N PRO A 54 -6.70 -2.52 1.00
CA PRO A 54 -5.75 -3.42 0.35
C PRO A 54 -6.37 -4.09 -0.88
N THR A 55 -5.61 -4.20 -1.96
CA THR A 55 -5.99 -5.02 -3.12
C THR A 55 -5.69 -6.50 -2.88
N THR A 56 -6.32 -7.37 -3.66
CA THR A 56 -6.16 -8.83 -3.53
C THR A 56 -4.77 -9.34 -3.86
N ILE A 57 -3.92 -8.54 -4.51
CA ILE A 57 -2.52 -8.91 -4.80
C ILE A 57 -1.62 -8.78 -3.57
N LEU A 58 -2.00 -7.99 -2.56
CA LEU A 58 -1.18 -7.77 -1.38
C LEU A 58 -1.15 -9.01 -0.50
N PHE A 59 0.05 -9.39 -0.07
CA PHE A 59 0.19 -10.40 0.97
C PHE A 59 -0.27 -9.84 2.31
N PRO A 60 -1.08 -10.59 3.08
CA PRO A 60 -1.73 -10.08 4.28
C PRO A 60 -0.80 -10.07 5.50
N VAL A 61 0.30 -9.34 5.39
CA VAL A 61 1.31 -9.17 6.44
C VAL A 61 1.49 -7.68 6.74
N GLU A 62 1.72 -7.37 8.02
CA GLU A 62 1.69 -5.99 8.53
C GLU A 62 2.53 -5.01 7.72
N PHE A 63 3.81 -5.31 7.52
CA PHE A 63 4.72 -4.37 6.85
C PHE A 63 4.35 -4.11 5.38
N VAL A 64 3.73 -5.10 4.70
CA VAL A 64 3.25 -4.96 3.33
C VAL A 64 2.08 -3.99 3.28
N TYR A 65 1.12 -4.15 4.19
CA TYR A 65 -0.03 -3.24 4.31
C TYR A 65 0.41 -1.83 4.70
N ARG A 66 1.34 -1.69 5.66
CA ARG A 66 1.88 -0.39 6.05
C ARG A 66 2.60 0.32 4.91
N GLY A 67 3.43 -0.39 4.15
CA GLY A 67 4.08 0.17 2.96
C GLY A 67 3.07 0.66 1.91
N HIS A 68 2.00 -0.10 1.71
CA HIS A 68 0.89 0.30 0.85
C HIS A 68 0.16 1.57 1.36
N PHE A 69 -0.26 1.59 2.63
CA PHE A 69 -0.97 2.73 3.22
C PHE A 69 -0.12 4.00 3.19
N ARG A 70 1.15 3.89 3.58
CA ARG A 70 2.10 4.99 3.59
C ARG A 70 2.23 5.63 2.22
N GLU A 71 2.41 4.84 1.16
CA GLU A 71 2.53 5.38 -0.19
C GLU A 71 1.25 6.11 -0.64
N ILE A 72 0.06 5.58 -0.33
CA ILE A 72 -1.20 6.25 -0.66
C ILE A 72 -1.34 7.56 0.11
N LEU A 73 -1.06 7.58 1.41
CA LEU A 73 -1.14 8.77 2.25
C LEU A 73 -0.15 9.86 1.80
N GLU A 74 1.07 9.48 1.41
CA GLU A 74 2.05 10.42 0.87
C GLU A 74 1.59 11.00 -0.48
N ARG A 75 0.92 10.20 -1.33
CA ARG A 75 0.29 10.72 -2.56
C ARG A 75 -0.84 11.70 -2.25
N VAL A 76 -1.70 11.41 -1.27
CA VAL A 76 -2.75 12.34 -0.81
C VAL A 76 -2.13 13.66 -0.35
N ALA A 77 -1.13 13.59 0.54
CA ALA A 77 -0.48 14.78 1.08
C ALA A 77 0.16 15.64 -0.02
N ALA A 78 0.76 14.99 -1.02
CA ALA A 78 1.36 15.64 -2.17
C ALA A 78 0.36 16.06 -3.29
N GLY A 79 -0.93 15.74 -3.15
CA GLY A 79 -1.94 16.01 -4.20
C GLY A 79 -1.72 15.21 -5.49
N LYS A 80 -1.08 14.04 -5.39
CA LYS A 80 -0.81 13.14 -6.52
C LYS A 80 -1.96 12.13 -6.72
N ASP A 81 -2.03 11.56 -7.92
CA ASP A 81 -2.99 10.51 -8.23
C ASP A 81 -2.76 9.27 -7.36
N THR A 82 -3.81 8.85 -6.65
CA THR A 82 -3.77 7.70 -5.74
C THR A 82 -4.01 6.38 -6.47
N ARG A 83 -4.59 6.39 -7.67
CA ARG A 83 -5.03 5.20 -8.39
C ARG A 83 -3.94 4.21 -8.83
N PRO A 84 -2.76 4.63 -9.32
CA PRO A 84 -1.75 3.69 -9.80
C PRO A 84 -1.32 2.71 -8.71
N GLY A 85 -0.83 1.53 -9.09
CA GLY A 85 -0.32 0.54 -8.12
C GLY A 85 0.75 1.14 -7.19
N THR A 86 0.76 0.72 -5.93
CA THR A 86 1.84 1.06 -4.98
C THR A 86 3.06 0.17 -5.22
N ALA A 87 4.20 0.57 -4.67
CA ALA A 87 5.42 -0.23 -4.69
C ALA A 87 5.21 -1.57 -3.96
N ALA A 88 4.46 -1.58 -2.85
CA ALA A 88 4.09 -2.82 -2.16
C ALA A 88 3.27 -3.77 -3.04
N GLU A 89 2.25 -3.25 -3.75
CA GLU A 89 1.44 -4.05 -4.69
C GLU A 89 2.30 -4.63 -5.82
N ALA A 90 3.19 -3.82 -6.37
CA ALA A 90 4.10 -4.23 -7.43
C ALA A 90 5.13 -5.27 -6.92
N CYS A 91 5.67 -5.15 -5.71
CA CYS A 91 6.53 -6.18 -5.11
C CYS A 91 5.80 -7.53 -4.99
N CYS A 92 4.54 -7.53 -4.54
CA CYS A 92 3.73 -8.75 -4.46
C CYS A 92 3.46 -9.34 -5.85
N LEU A 93 3.09 -8.52 -6.83
CA LEU A 93 2.89 -8.97 -8.22
C LEU A 93 4.17 -9.61 -8.79
N LEU A 94 5.31 -8.93 -8.66
CA LEU A 94 6.59 -9.42 -9.17
C LEU A 94 7.02 -10.72 -8.47
N THR A 95 6.72 -10.85 -7.18
CA THR A 95 6.95 -12.10 -6.44
C THR A 95 6.13 -13.23 -7.04
N GLU A 96 4.84 -13.03 -7.31
CA GLU A 96 3.99 -14.06 -7.92
C GLU A 96 4.44 -14.41 -9.34
N VAL A 97 4.77 -13.41 -10.16
CA VAL A 97 5.30 -13.62 -11.53
C VAL A 97 6.60 -14.44 -11.50
N SER A 98 7.50 -14.16 -10.56
CA SER A 98 8.78 -14.87 -10.44
C SER A 98 8.64 -16.37 -10.12
N LYS A 99 7.51 -16.79 -9.55
CA LYS A 99 7.21 -18.20 -9.28
C LYS A 99 6.79 -18.96 -10.54
N ALA A 100 6.24 -18.26 -11.53
CA ALA A 100 5.65 -18.87 -12.71
C ALA A 100 6.60 -18.94 -13.91
N THR A 101 7.56 -18.02 -14.01
CA THR A 101 8.46 -17.91 -15.16
C THR A 101 9.85 -17.42 -14.73
N PRO A 102 10.94 -17.83 -15.42
CA PRO A 102 12.23 -17.21 -15.23
C PRO A 102 12.14 -15.69 -15.31
N PHE A 103 12.50 -15.04 -14.22
CA PHE A 103 12.32 -13.60 -14.06
C PHE A 103 13.53 -12.87 -14.66
N PRO A 104 13.34 -11.91 -15.59
CA PRO A 104 14.46 -11.25 -16.26
C PRO A 104 15.22 -10.34 -15.28
N SER A 105 16.51 -10.08 -15.56
CA SER A 105 17.38 -9.26 -14.70
C SER A 105 16.81 -7.87 -14.36
N TYR A 106 16.16 -7.21 -15.32
CA TYR A 106 15.50 -5.92 -15.10
C TYR A 106 14.25 -6.04 -14.21
N GLY A 107 13.60 -7.21 -14.18
CA GLY A 107 12.52 -7.50 -13.23
C GLY A 107 13.05 -7.57 -11.79
N TYR A 108 14.19 -8.22 -11.56
CA TYR A 108 14.86 -8.21 -10.26
C TYR A 108 15.28 -6.79 -9.86
N GLY A 109 15.85 -6.03 -10.79
CA GLY A 109 16.19 -4.62 -10.58
C GLY A 109 14.98 -3.80 -10.11
N LEU A 110 13.83 -3.93 -10.80
CA LEU A 110 12.59 -3.27 -10.38
C LEU A 110 12.13 -3.72 -8.99
N TYR A 111 12.16 -5.02 -8.71
CA TYR A 111 11.75 -5.56 -7.41
C TYR A 111 12.55 -4.93 -6.26
N PHE A 112 13.87 -4.84 -6.39
CA PHE A 112 14.71 -4.26 -5.33
C PHE A 112 14.49 -2.76 -5.17
N ARG A 113 14.36 -2.01 -6.26
CA ARG A 113 14.02 -0.57 -6.22
C ARG A 113 12.70 -0.34 -5.46
N LEU A 114 11.67 -1.13 -5.79
CA LEU A 114 10.36 -0.99 -5.17
C LEU A 114 10.35 -1.49 -3.73
N TRP A 115 11.16 -2.50 -3.40
CA TRP A 115 11.32 -2.99 -2.03
C TRP A 115 11.87 -1.89 -1.11
N GLU A 116 12.96 -1.23 -1.51
CA GLU A 116 13.56 -0.14 -0.74
C GLU A 116 12.55 1.00 -0.51
N LYS A 117 11.76 1.32 -1.53
CA LYS A 117 10.72 2.34 -1.45
C LYS A 117 9.55 1.96 -0.54
N ALA A 118 9.06 0.73 -0.65
CA ALA A 118 7.89 0.26 0.10
C ALA A 118 8.23 -0.06 1.56
N PHE A 119 9.43 -0.61 1.80
CA PHE A 119 9.83 -1.21 3.06
C PHE A 119 11.22 -0.71 3.50
N PRO A 120 11.41 0.60 3.69
CA PRO A 120 12.72 1.18 4.01
C PRO A 120 13.31 0.65 5.33
N ASP A 121 12.46 0.19 6.24
CA ASP A 121 12.86 -0.38 7.53
C ASP A 121 13.17 -1.89 7.45
N HIS A 122 13.07 -2.48 6.25
CA HIS A 122 13.27 -3.91 6.01
C HIS A 122 14.43 -4.12 5.03
N GLY A 123 15.53 -4.69 5.53
CA GLY A 123 16.69 -5.01 4.70
C GLY A 123 16.32 -5.93 3.53
N THR A 124 17.02 -5.77 2.42
CA THR A 124 16.99 -6.69 1.28
C THR A 124 18.17 -7.65 1.36
N THR A 125 18.04 -8.83 0.72
CA THR A 125 19.14 -9.81 0.63
C THR A 125 20.16 -9.47 -0.46
N ALA A 126 19.81 -8.57 -1.39
CA ALA A 126 20.74 -8.07 -2.40
C ALA A 126 21.71 -7.05 -1.79
N SER A 127 22.98 -7.10 -2.21
CA SER A 127 23.94 -6.06 -1.83
C SER A 127 23.67 -4.77 -2.61
N ASP A 128 24.05 -3.62 -2.04
CA ASP A 128 23.96 -2.32 -2.71
C ASP A 128 24.68 -2.34 -4.07
N SER A 129 25.81 -3.05 -4.17
CA SER A 129 26.55 -3.24 -5.42
C SER A 129 25.74 -3.99 -6.48
N GLN A 130 24.92 -4.97 -6.08
CA GLN A 130 24.07 -5.72 -6.99
C GLN A 130 22.88 -4.89 -7.46
N ILE A 131 22.26 -4.11 -6.56
CA ILE A 131 21.16 -3.20 -6.92
C ILE A 131 21.67 -2.13 -7.89
N GLY A 132 22.81 -1.49 -7.57
CA GLY A 132 23.44 -0.51 -8.43
C GLY A 132 23.84 -1.08 -9.81
N HIS A 133 24.21 -2.35 -9.88
CA HIS A 133 24.50 -3.03 -11.15
C HIS A 133 23.26 -3.18 -12.03
N TYR A 134 22.11 -3.61 -11.47
CA TYR A 134 20.87 -3.71 -12.25
C TYR A 134 20.41 -2.34 -12.77
N GLU A 135 20.47 -1.32 -11.93
CA GLU A 135 20.11 0.05 -12.30
C GLU A 135 21.01 0.58 -13.42
N ALA A 136 22.32 0.39 -13.32
CA ALA A 136 23.28 0.85 -14.33
C ALA A 136 23.08 0.18 -15.70
N LEU A 137 22.74 -1.11 -15.73
CA LEU A 137 22.59 -1.86 -16.98
C LEU A 137 21.18 -1.75 -17.58
N PHE A 138 20.15 -1.66 -16.75
CA PHE A 138 18.77 -1.85 -17.18
C PHE A 138 17.83 -0.70 -16.82
N GLY A 139 18.33 0.42 -16.25
CA GLY A 139 17.53 1.56 -15.78
C GLY A 139 16.35 1.93 -16.69
N PRO A 140 16.55 2.20 -18.00
CA PRO A 140 15.43 2.52 -18.90
C PRO A 140 14.35 1.44 -19.01
N LYS A 141 14.73 0.15 -18.98
CA LYS A 141 13.78 -0.98 -18.99
C LYS A 141 13.10 -1.16 -17.65
N ILE A 142 13.79 -0.85 -16.54
CA ILE A 142 13.20 -0.85 -15.19
C ILE A 142 12.13 0.24 -15.12
N ASP A 143 12.41 1.44 -15.65
CA ASP A 143 11.46 2.56 -15.68
C ASP A 143 10.22 2.23 -16.52
N GLU A 144 10.42 1.65 -17.70
CA GLU A 144 9.33 1.17 -18.57
C GLU A 144 8.46 0.14 -17.84
N LEU A 145 9.09 -0.89 -17.26
CA LEU A 145 8.37 -1.93 -16.53
C LEU A 145 7.65 -1.38 -15.29
N GLU A 146 8.22 -0.41 -14.57
CA GLU A 146 7.56 0.23 -13.43
C GLU A 146 6.28 0.94 -13.87
N ASN A 147 6.35 1.69 -14.97
CA ASN A 147 5.20 2.42 -15.51
C ASN A 147 4.08 1.46 -15.94
N ASP A 148 4.43 0.38 -16.64
CA ASP A 148 3.48 -0.63 -17.09
C ASP A 148 2.81 -1.33 -15.90
N ILE A 149 3.59 -1.81 -14.92
CA ILE A 149 3.04 -2.49 -13.75
C ILE A 149 2.14 -1.56 -12.94
N ARG A 150 2.56 -0.32 -12.69
CA ARG A 150 1.73 0.63 -11.92
C ARG A 150 0.43 0.96 -12.65
N LYS A 151 0.47 1.01 -13.99
CA LYS A 151 -0.70 1.21 -14.83
C LYS A 151 -1.63 0.00 -14.78
N ASP A 152 -1.10 -1.21 -14.88
CA ASP A 152 -1.88 -2.45 -14.84
C ASP A 152 -2.52 -2.69 -13.46
N LEU A 153 -1.83 -2.27 -12.39
CA LEU A 153 -2.33 -2.31 -11.01
C LEU A 153 -3.23 -1.11 -10.66
N THR A 154 -3.68 -0.32 -11.63
CA THR A 154 -4.51 0.86 -11.36
C THR A 154 -5.86 0.47 -10.76
N VAL A 155 -6.19 1.04 -9.60
CA VAL A 155 -7.51 0.93 -8.96
C VAL A 155 -8.31 2.20 -9.24
N GLN A 156 -9.31 2.13 -10.13
CA GLN A 156 -9.97 3.33 -10.69
C GLN A 156 -10.72 4.17 -9.65
N ASP A 157 -11.30 3.51 -8.65
CA ASP A 157 -12.07 4.09 -7.55
C ASP A 157 -11.23 4.46 -6.32
N ARG A 158 -9.91 4.20 -6.34
CA ARG A 158 -8.97 4.67 -5.32
C ARG A 158 -8.71 6.16 -5.48
N ARG A 159 -9.71 6.97 -5.16
CA ARG A 159 -9.71 8.43 -5.20
C ARG A 159 -10.56 8.94 -4.05
N LEU A 160 -10.11 10.01 -3.42
CA LEU A 160 -10.94 10.73 -2.46
C LEU A 160 -12.17 11.28 -3.19
N GLY A 161 -13.34 10.74 -2.87
CA GLY A 161 -14.62 11.30 -3.29
C GLY A 161 -14.94 12.59 -2.53
N PRO A 162 -16.17 13.12 -2.68
CA PRO A 162 -16.66 14.20 -1.84
C PRO A 162 -16.53 13.84 -0.36
N ILE A 163 -15.86 14.70 0.41
CA ILE A 163 -15.69 14.49 1.85
C ILE A 163 -16.88 15.12 2.57
N THR A 164 -17.55 14.32 3.40
CA THR A 164 -18.56 14.77 4.36
C THR A 164 -18.04 14.52 5.76
N CYS A 165 -18.02 15.55 6.60
CA CYS A 165 -17.60 15.45 7.99
C CYS A 165 -18.65 16.07 8.90
N ASP A 166 -18.91 15.42 10.03
CA ASP A 166 -19.83 15.90 11.08
C ASP A 166 -19.08 16.70 12.17
N GLY A 167 -17.80 17.03 11.95
CA GLY A 167 -16.95 17.72 12.92
C GLY A 167 -16.43 16.82 14.04
N VAL A 168 -16.50 15.49 13.87
CA VAL A 168 -16.04 14.51 14.87
C VAL A 168 -15.03 13.56 14.23
N HIS A 169 -13.81 13.54 14.76
CA HIS A 169 -12.75 12.60 14.35
C HIS A 169 -12.48 11.64 15.52
N ASN A 170 -12.68 10.33 15.31
CA ASN A 170 -12.48 9.28 16.33
C ASN A 170 -13.16 9.57 17.67
N GLY A 171 -14.40 10.08 17.63
CA GLY A 171 -15.19 10.42 18.83
C GLY A 171 -14.81 11.76 19.48
N VAL A 172 -13.87 12.51 18.92
CA VAL A 172 -13.44 13.83 19.41
C VAL A 172 -13.95 14.93 18.48
N ILE A 173 -14.55 15.98 19.05
CA ILE A 173 -14.95 17.17 18.29
C ILE A 173 -13.70 17.90 17.80
N VAL A 174 -13.63 18.18 16.50
CA VAL A 174 -12.51 18.88 15.87
C VAL A 174 -13.01 19.97 14.91
N ASP A 175 -12.18 20.98 14.71
CA ASP A 175 -12.37 21.98 13.66
C ASP A 175 -11.87 21.42 12.32
N CYS A 176 -12.73 20.65 11.63
CA CYS A 176 -12.40 20.05 10.34
C CYS A 176 -12.85 20.96 9.20
N ALA A 177 -11.96 21.21 8.24
CA ALA A 177 -12.26 22.04 7.06
C ALA A 177 -13.42 21.50 6.18
N TYR A 178 -13.79 20.23 6.35
CA TYR A 178 -14.91 19.59 5.66
C TYR A 178 -16.18 19.47 6.51
N ALA A 179 -16.13 19.91 7.77
CA ALA A 179 -17.33 19.97 8.60
C ALA A 179 -18.29 20.98 7.98
N ARG A 180 -19.53 20.57 7.66
CA ARG A 180 -20.55 21.55 7.27
C ARG A 180 -20.81 22.43 8.48
N THR A 181 -20.58 23.73 8.34
CA THR A 181 -21.18 24.72 9.24
C THR A 181 -22.69 24.49 9.19
N GLN A 182 -23.27 24.08 10.32
CA GLN A 182 -24.71 24.11 10.49
C GLN A 182 -25.23 25.55 10.35
#